data_AF-A0A6J2W3Q7-F1
#
_entry.id   AF-A0A6J2W3Q7-F1
#
_cell.length_a   1.000
_cell.length_b   1.000
_cell.length_c   1.000
_cell.angle_alpha   90.00
_cell.angle_beta   90.00
_cell.angle_gamma   90.00
#
_symmetry.space_group_name_H-M   'P 1'
#
loop_
_entity.id
_entity.type
_entity.pdbx_description
1 polymer ?
#
loop_
_entity_poly.entity_id
_entity_poly.type
_entity_poly.pdbx_seq_one_letter_code
_entity_poly.pdbx_strand_id
1 'polypeptide(L)'
;MILNILASEDSEDGSWRTGQFTPSPVTFDGSQSGVRTHPHEVREGECFKLFLNTSTVGVIANETNKYAEILREKSGGVGKIGRWVDTSVAEIYTFLATVMIMGLVKKNNMRDYWTADPMLSTPFFPIVFSQDRFFLLLHALHFSDSSPSSDPLHKIRNILNSILKSFSHVFYPHKDLCINESILKWKGRLSFKQYILSKRRRFGVKLFVLCDVLTGYVQDLIVYTGSSTDILPFDGAGMSGAVVLTLLQPYLNKGHPVFMDNWYSSPALFQCLLDNQTGACGTVRPTRKGIPQFEKKKWAGESLKPNIQRISQSKTNFTTLLSYPCLGKDGRSCYSSGLFMLSVDRHIVHNNIPSFVSALCMMLGS
;
A
#
# COMPACT_ATOMS: atom_id res chain seq x y z
N MET A 1 -4.82 2.73 25.15
CA MET A 1 -3.98 1.96 26.07
C MET A 1 -2.68 1.66 25.36
N ILE A 2 -1.60 2.42 25.57
CA ILE A 2 -0.30 2.09 24.96
C ILE A 2 0.44 1.24 25.95
N LEU A 3 0.61 -0.02 25.59
CA LEU A 3 1.35 -0.99 26.34
C LEU A 3 2.78 -0.92 25.79
N ASN A 4 3.66 -0.20 26.49
CA ASN A 4 5.10 -0.32 26.30
C ASN A 4 5.48 -1.68 26.87
N ILE A 5 5.43 -2.71 26.02
CA ILE A 5 5.79 -4.06 26.40
C ILE A 5 7.10 -4.36 25.71
N LEU A 6 8.14 -4.61 26.50
CA LEU A 6 9.42 -5.10 26.01
C LEU A 6 9.87 -6.31 26.82
N ALA A 7 10.47 -7.25 26.11
CA ALA A 7 11.41 -8.19 26.68
C ALA A 7 12.70 -7.40 26.97
N SER A 8 13.20 -7.42 28.20
CA SER A 8 14.47 -6.77 28.52
C SER A 8 15.64 -7.63 28.08
N GLU A 9 16.66 -7.01 27.49
CA GLU A 9 17.99 -7.62 27.30
C GLU A 9 18.63 -8.02 28.64
N ASP A 10 18.24 -7.37 29.74
CA ASP A 10 18.81 -7.56 31.09
C ASP A 10 18.07 -8.55 32.00
N SER A 11 17.22 -9.42 31.46
CA SER A 11 16.64 -10.51 32.26
C SER A 11 16.77 -11.83 31.54
N GLU A 12 17.50 -12.77 32.14
CA GLU A 12 17.65 -14.16 31.69
C GLU A 12 16.31 -14.92 31.49
N ASP A 13 15.17 -14.31 31.84
CA ASP A 13 13.87 -14.98 31.97
C ASP A 13 12.75 -14.44 31.04
N GLY A 14 13.03 -13.45 30.17
CA GLY A 14 12.06 -12.98 29.15
C GLY A 14 10.71 -12.48 29.68
N SER A 15 10.65 -12.05 30.94
CA SER A 15 9.39 -11.71 31.62
C SER A 15 8.91 -10.28 31.29
N TRP A 16 7.61 -10.14 31.01
CA TRP A 16 6.99 -8.85 30.74
C TRP A 16 6.93 -7.98 32.00
N ARG A 17 7.39 -6.73 31.91
CA ARG A 17 7.34 -5.76 33.03
C ARG A 17 6.43 -4.59 32.73
N THR A 18 5.85 -4.02 33.79
CA THR A 18 5.17 -2.72 33.73
C THR A 18 6.15 -1.63 34.17
N GLY A 19 6.34 -0.60 33.35
CA GLY A 19 7.31 0.47 33.63
C GLY A 19 7.39 1.52 32.53
N GLN A 20 8.11 2.61 32.80
CA GLN A 20 8.50 3.55 31.75
C GLN A 20 9.67 2.95 30.98
N PHE A 21 9.48 2.76 29.68
CA PHE A 21 10.56 2.44 28.76
C PHE A 21 10.86 3.66 27.90
N THR A 22 12.14 3.98 27.83
CA THR A 22 12.71 4.97 26.92
C THR A 22 13.75 4.22 26.10
N PRO A 23 13.49 3.90 24.81
CA PRO A 23 14.52 3.30 23.97
C PRO A 23 15.70 4.24 23.84
N SER A 24 16.86 3.68 23.51
CA SER A 24 17.97 4.47 22.99
C SER A 24 17.48 5.33 21.82
N PRO A 25 17.72 6.65 21.84
CA PRO A 25 17.20 7.55 20.81
C PRO A 25 17.79 7.16 19.47
N VAL A 26 16.92 6.74 18.55
CA VAL A 26 17.34 6.51 17.18
C VAL A 26 17.27 7.82 16.42
N THR A 27 18.40 8.24 15.86
CA THR A 27 18.49 9.51 15.13
C THR A 27 18.16 9.25 13.66
N PHE A 28 17.18 9.99 13.16
CA PHE A 28 16.85 10.03 11.73
C PHE A 28 17.60 11.18 11.07
N ASP A 29 18.32 10.90 9.98
CA ASP A 29 18.88 11.94 9.11
C ASP A 29 17.93 12.24 7.95
N GLY A 30 17.28 13.40 8.02
CA GLY A 30 16.35 13.89 7.00
C GLY A 30 17.02 14.71 5.89
N SER A 31 18.35 14.84 5.87
CA SER A 31 19.06 15.69 4.89
C SER A 31 18.84 15.27 3.43
N GLN A 32 18.54 13.99 3.20
CA GLN A 32 18.28 13.41 1.89
C GLN A 32 16.79 13.21 1.58
N SER A 33 15.89 13.57 2.50
CA SER A 33 14.44 13.41 2.30
C SER A 33 13.89 14.35 1.24
N GLY A 34 12.90 13.84 0.48
CA GLY A 34 12.23 14.58 -0.58
C GLY A 34 12.54 14.04 -1.97
N VAL A 35 12.21 14.84 -2.98
CA VAL A 35 12.45 14.51 -4.38
C VAL A 35 13.95 14.51 -4.66
N ARG A 36 14.45 13.41 -5.22
CA ARG A 36 15.85 13.21 -5.58
C ARG A 36 16.13 13.42 -7.06
N THR A 37 15.14 13.12 -7.89
CA THR A 37 15.26 13.19 -9.35
C THR A 37 14.21 14.16 -9.87
N HIS A 38 14.70 15.19 -10.57
CA HIS A 38 13.86 16.20 -11.20
C HIS A 38 13.91 16.02 -12.72
N PRO A 39 12.78 16.21 -13.43
CA PRO A 39 12.83 16.30 -14.88
C PRO A 39 13.55 17.59 -15.30
N HIS A 40 14.11 17.62 -16.51
CA HIS A 40 14.72 18.84 -17.07
C HIS A 40 13.74 20.01 -17.17
N GLU A 41 12.47 19.70 -17.47
CA GLU A 41 11.37 20.66 -17.46
C GLU A 41 10.23 20.10 -16.63
N VAL A 42 9.68 20.89 -15.72
CA VAL A 42 8.59 20.47 -14.83
C VAL A 42 7.26 20.53 -15.58
N ARG A 43 7.05 19.54 -16.45
CA ARG A 43 5.76 19.24 -17.10
C ARG A 43 5.25 17.90 -16.59
N GLU A 44 3.93 17.75 -16.51
CA GLU A 44 3.28 16.55 -15.98
C GLU A 44 3.70 15.29 -16.74
N GLY A 45 3.84 15.39 -18.06
CA GLY A 45 4.32 14.30 -18.90
C GLY A 45 5.78 13.90 -18.63
N GLU A 46 6.65 14.85 -18.30
CA GLU A 46 8.05 14.56 -17.96
C GLU A 46 8.15 13.97 -16.54
N CYS A 47 7.33 14.43 -15.60
CA CYS A 47 7.18 13.80 -14.29
C CYS A 47 6.69 12.35 -14.42
N PHE A 48 5.72 12.06 -15.30
CA PHE A 48 5.23 10.72 -15.55
C PHE A 48 6.34 9.78 -16.09
N LYS A 49 7.20 10.31 -16.96
CA LYS A 49 8.33 9.57 -17.54
C LYS A 49 9.41 9.22 -16.51
N LEU A 50 9.44 9.84 -15.34
CA LEU A 50 10.31 9.40 -14.24
C LEU A 50 9.95 7.98 -13.75
N PHE A 51 8.67 7.60 -13.85
CA PHE A 51 8.17 6.31 -13.39
C PHE A 51 8.02 5.29 -14.51
N LEU A 52 7.54 5.75 -15.67
CA LEU A 52 7.40 4.96 -16.89
C LEU A 52 8.27 5.58 -17.97
N ASN A 53 9.58 5.36 -17.83
CA ASN A 53 10.58 5.90 -18.75
C ASN A 53 10.48 5.27 -20.15
N THR A 54 11.15 5.90 -21.11
CA THR A 54 11.09 5.53 -22.53
C THR A 54 11.59 4.12 -22.79
N SER A 55 12.55 3.63 -22.01
CA SER A 55 13.05 2.26 -22.11
C SER A 55 11.99 1.25 -21.67
N THR A 56 11.36 1.48 -20.51
CA THR A 56 10.26 0.64 -20.00
C THR A 56 9.10 0.59 -21.00
N VAL A 57 8.70 1.74 -21.55
CA VAL A 57 7.63 1.80 -22.56
C VAL A 57 8.06 1.17 -23.90
N GLY A 58 9.35 1.25 -24.25
CA GLY A 58 9.95 0.52 -25.37
C GLY A 58 9.76 -1.00 -25.26
N VAL A 59 9.95 -1.55 -24.07
CA VAL A 59 9.66 -2.98 -23.81
C VAL A 59 8.18 -3.29 -24.06
N ILE A 60 7.27 -2.44 -23.56
CA ILE A 60 5.82 -2.62 -23.76
C ILE A 60 5.47 -2.61 -25.26
N ALA A 61 6.00 -1.65 -26.01
CA ALA A 61 5.74 -1.55 -27.45
C ALA A 61 6.24 -2.81 -28.19
N ASN A 62 7.47 -3.23 -27.90
CA ASN A 62 8.07 -4.41 -28.53
C ASN A 62 7.30 -5.71 -28.23
N GLU A 63 6.97 -5.96 -26.96
CA GLU A 63 6.23 -7.16 -26.57
C GLU A 63 4.78 -7.13 -27.08
N THR A 64 4.17 -5.95 -27.17
CA THR A 64 2.84 -5.77 -27.79
C THR A 64 2.87 -6.12 -29.28
N ASN A 65 3.89 -5.68 -30.03
CA ASN A 65 4.04 -6.02 -31.45
C ASN A 65 4.23 -7.53 -31.64
N LYS A 66 5.14 -8.15 -30.88
CA LYS A 66 5.34 -9.61 -30.91
C LYS A 66 4.06 -10.39 -30.60
N TYR A 67 3.28 -9.94 -29.61
CA TYR A 67 2.03 -10.60 -29.26
C TYR A 67 0.95 -10.40 -30.33
N ALA A 68 0.89 -9.22 -30.96
CA ALA A 68 -0.01 -8.97 -32.07
C ALA A 68 0.26 -9.91 -33.26
N GLU A 69 1.52 -10.21 -33.55
CA GLU A 69 1.92 -11.19 -34.56
C GLU A 69 1.38 -12.59 -34.23
N ILE A 70 1.55 -13.05 -32.99
CA ILE A 70 0.99 -14.33 -32.52
C ILE A 70 -0.55 -14.36 -32.67
N LEU A 71 -1.23 -13.26 -32.35
CA LEU A 71 -2.68 -13.15 -32.52
C LEU A 71 -3.09 -13.19 -33.99
N ARG A 72 -2.31 -12.55 -34.87
CA ARG A 72 -2.55 -12.52 -36.32
C ARG A 72 -2.37 -13.90 -36.94
N GLU A 73 -1.33 -14.63 -36.56
CA GLU A 73 -1.09 -16.00 -37.00
C GLU A 73 -2.25 -16.92 -36.56
N LYS A 74 -2.69 -16.81 -35.30
CA LYS A 74 -3.82 -17.59 -34.78
C LYS A 74 -5.14 -17.30 -35.47
N SER A 75 -5.34 -16.09 -35.99
CA SER A 75 -6.54 -15.74 -36.74
C SER A 75 -6.42 -15.99 -38.25
N GLY A 76 -5.30 -16.53 -38.73
CA GLY A 76 -5.01 -16.69 -40.16
C GLY A 76 -4.98 -15.36 -40.91
N GLY A 77 -4.65 -14.25 -40.23
CA GLY A 77 -4.68 -12.90 -40.80
C GLY A 77 -6.08 -12.33 -41.02
N VAL A 78 -7.14 -13.00 -40.56
CA VAL A 78 -8.52 -12.54 -40.74
C VAL A 78 -8.93 -11.58 -39.61
N GLY A 79 -9.86 -10.67 -39.92
CA GLY A 79 -10.47 -9.74 -38.97
C GLY A 79 -9.62 -8.50 -38.72
N LYS A 80 -9.95 -7.76 -37.66
CA LYS A 80 -9.29 -6.46 -37.38
C LYS A 80 -7.79 -6.61 -37.09
N ILE A 81 -7.37 -7.72 -36.48
CA ILE A 81 -5.96 -8.00 -36.16
C ILE A 81 -5.11 -8.22 -37.43
N GLY A 82 -5.71 -8.63 -38.55
CA GLY A 82 -5.03 -8.72 -39.84
C GLY A 82 -4.53 -7.37 -40.36
N ARG A 83 -5.13 -6.26 -39.89
CA ARG A 83 -4.71 -4.89 -40.20
C ARG A 83 -3.76 -4.31 -39.14
N TRP A 84 -3.13 -5.17 -38.33
CA TRP A 84 -2.17 -4.71 -37.33
C TRP A 84 -1.01 -3.97 -37.99
N VAL A 85 -0.71 -2.81 -37.45
CA VAL A 85 0.52 -2.06 -37.71
C VAL A 85 1.23 -1.94 -36.39
N ASP A 86 2.55 -2.12 -36.41
CA ASP A 86 3.37 -2.05 -35.21
C ASP A 86 3.17 -0.73 -34.46
N THR A 87 3.00 -0.86 -33.15
CA THR A 87 2.94 0.26 -32.23
C THR A 87 4.33 0.78 -31.94
N SER A 88 4.39 2.08 -31.61
CA SER A 88 5.62 2.76 -31.23
C SER A 88 5.56 3.21 -29.76
N VAL A 89 6.71 3.60 -29.21
CA VAL A 89 6.79 4.19 -27.87
C VAL A 89 5.87 5.40 -27.74
N ALA A 90 5.85 6.28 -28.73
CA ALA A 90 4.98 7.47 -28.74
C ALA A 90 3.50 7.09 -28.74
N GLU A 91 3.12 6.07 -29.52
CA GLU A 91 1.74 5.59 -29.56
C GLU A 91 1.32 4.93 -28.24
N ILE A 92 2.20 4.16 -27.58
CA ILE A 92 1.91 3.59 -26.25
C ILE A 92 1.77 4.68 -25.19
N TYR A 93 2.63 5.71 -25.17
CA TYR A 93 2.42 6.85 -24.27
C TYR A 93 1.07 7.52 -24.50
N THR A 94 0.70 7.71 -25.77
CA THR A 94 -0.58 8.31 -26.16
C THR A 94 -1.76 7.45 -25.73
N PHE A 95 -1.63 6.12 -25.85
CA PHE A 95 -2.60 5.14 -25.36
C PHE A 95 -2.76 5.21 -23.84
N LEU A 96 -1.65 5.23 -23.08
CA LEU A 96 -1.68 5.36 -21.62
C LEU A 96 -2.32 6.69 -21.17
N ALA A 97 -1.97 7.80 -21.82
CA ALA A 97 -2.58 9.12 -21.57
C ALA A 97 -4.09 9.09 -21.84
N THR A 98 -4.50 8.46 -22.94
CA THR A 98 -5.92 8.27 -23.27
C THR A 98 -6.65 7.49 -22.17
N VAL A 99 -6.08 6.39 -21.68
CA VAL A 99 -6.65 5.59 -20.59
C VAL A 99 -6.75 6.38 -19.28
N MET A 100 -5.75 7.21 -18.96
CA MET A 100 -5.81 8.09 -17.79
C MET A 100 -6.96 9.10 -17.89
N ILE A 101 -7.14 9.72 -19.06
CA ILE A 101 -8.24 10.67 -19.32
C ILE A 101 -9.61 9.99 -19.25
N MET A 102 -9.74 8.73 -19.70
CA MET A 102 -10.98 7.95 -19.52
C MET A 102 -11.32 7.72 -18.04
N GLY A 103 -10.32 7.74 -17.15
CA GLY A 103 -10.52 7.73 -15.71
C GLY A 103 -11.17 9.01 -15.16
N LEU A 104 -10.97 10.14 -15.83
CA LEU A 104 -11.55 11.45 -15.50
C LEU A 104 -12.90 11.66 -16.18
N VAL A 105 -12.96 11.39 -17.49
CA VAL A 105 -14.16 11.57 -18.33
C VAL A 105 -14.86 10.23 -18.50
N LYS A 106 -15.52 9.74 -17.45
CA LYS A 106 -16.14 8.40 -17.49
C LYS A 106 -17.40 8.37 -18.36
N LYS A 107 -17.42 7.48 -19.35
CA LYS A 107 -18.61 7.12 -20.13
C LYS A 107 -19.24 5.80 -19.65
N ASN A 108 -20.50 5.58 -20.01
CA ASN A 108 -21.22 4.35 -19.65
C ASN A 108 -20.66 3.12 -20.35
N ASN A 109 -20.34 3.23 -21.64
CA ASN A 109 -19.74 2.17 -22.44
C ASN A 109 -18.41 2.60 -23.06
N MET A 110 -17.54 1.62 -23.31
CA MET A 110 -16.23 1.88 -23.93
C MET A 110 -16.33 2.43 -25.35
N ARG A 111 -17.41 2.13 -26.09
CA ARG A 111 -17.59 2.66 -27.46
C ARG A 111 -18.04 4.12 -27.46
N ASP A 112 -18.69 4.58 -26.39
CA ASP A 112 -19.26 5.93 -26.29
C ASP A 112 -18.19 7.02 -26.30
N TYR A 113 -16.92 6.68 -26.00
CA TYR A 113 -15.80 7.60 -26.15
C TYR A 113 -15.61 8.10 -27.60
N TRP A 114 -16.09 7.35 -28.59
CA TRP A 114 -16.04 7.72 -30.01
C TRP A 114 -17.42 8.02 -30.61
N THR A 115 -18.42 8.31 -29.78
CA THR A 115 -19.76 8.66 -30.29
C THR A 115 -19.75 10.02 -31.00
N ALA A 116 -20.47 10.10 -32.11
CA ALA A 116 -20.75 11.34 -32.82
C ALA A 116 -22.01 12.05 -32.31
N ASP A 117 -22.75 11.44 -31.37
CA ASP A 117 -23.92 12.07 -30.73
C ASP A 117 -23.50 13.39 -30.05
N PRO A 118 -24.01 14.56 -30.49
CA PRO A 118 -23.63 15.85 -29.95
C PRO A 118 -23.82 15.98 -28.42
N MET A 119 -24.77 15.25 -27.83
CA MET A 119 -25.01 15.29 -26.37
C MET A 119 -23.94 14.54 -25.57
N LEU A 120 -23.30 13.54 -26.18
CA LEU A 120 -22.37 12.64 -25.51
C LEU A 120 -20.94 12.75 -26.05
N SER A 121 -20.74 13.42 -27.19
CA SER A 121 -19.45 13.48 -27.86
C SER A 121 -18.38 14.12 -26.99
N THR A 122 -17.17 13.62 -27.12
CA THR A 122 -15.98 14.22 -26.51
C THR A 122 -14.89 14.25 -27.57
N PRO A 123 -14.73 15.37 -28.30
CA PRO A 123 -13.96 15.44 -29.55
C PRO A 123 -12.51 14.97 -29.42
N PHE A 124 -11.94 15.03 -28.22
CA PHE A 124 -10.58 14.58 -27.94
C PHE A 124 -10.31 13.12 -28.36
N PHE A 125 -11.18 12.16 -28.02
CA PHE A 125 -10.86 10.74 -28.24
C PHE A 125 -10.79 10.34 -29.72
N PRO A 126 -11.73 10.77 -30.60
CA PRO A 126 -11.61 10.52 -32.04
C PRO A 126 -10.41 11.18 -32.72
N ILE A 127 -9.92 12.30 -32.18
CA ILE A 127 -8.71 12.97 -32.69
C ILE A 127 -7.47 12.13 -32.40
N VAL A 128 -7.39 11.55 -31.20
CA VAL A 128 -6.19 10.85 -30.73
C VAL A 128 -6.10 9.42 -31.28
N PHE A 129 -7.21 8.68 -31.29
CA PHE A 129 -7.26 7.34 -31.86
C PHE A 129 -8.55 7.14 -32.65
N SER A 130 -8.50 6.32 -33.70
CA SER A 130 -9.72 5.68 -34.18
C SER A 130 -10.20 4.64 -33.15
N GLN A 131 -11.52 4.42 -33.06
CA GLN A 131 -12.08 3.40 -32.18
C GLN A 131 -11.43 2.03 -32.43
N ASP A 132 -11.27 1.66 -33.70
CA ASP A 132 -10.67 0.39 -34.10
C ASP A 132 -9.22 0.24 -33.64
N ARG A 133 -8.39 1.28 -33.80
CA ARG A 133 -6.98 1.23 -33.37
C ARG A 133 -6.86 1.11 -31.86
N PHE A 134 -7.67 1.86 -31.11
CA PHE A 134 -7.66 1.77 -29.64
C PHE A 134 -8.01 0.36 -29.15
N PHE A 135 -9.07 -0.26 -29.69
CA PHE A 135 -9.44 -1.62 -29.32
C PHE A 135 -8.42 -2.67 -29.77
N LEU A 136 -7.73 -2.46 -30.90
CA LEU A 136 -6.64 -3.32 -31.33
C LEU A 136 -5.46 -3.25 -30.36
N LEU A 137 -5.02 -2.04 -29.98
CA LEU A 137 -3.99 -1.85 -28.97
C LEU A 137 -4.38 -2.49 -27.64
N LEU A 138 -5.62 -2.27 -27.18
CA LEU A 138 -6.13 -2.85 -25.94
C LEU A 138 -6.14 -4.39 -25.97
N HIS A 139 -6.43 -4.99 -27.13
CA HIS A 139 -6.44 -6.45 -27.29
C HIS A 139 -5.03 -7.06 -27.35
N ALA A 140 -4.09 -6.37 -27.99
CA ALA A 140 -2.73 -6.83 -28.19
C ALA A 140 -1.75 -6.43 -27.07
N LEU A 141 -2.14 -5.54 -26.16
CA LEU A 141 -1.26 -4.99 -25.11
C LEU A 141 -0.57 -6.11 -24.32
N HIS A 142 0.76 -6.09 -24.34
CA HIS A 142 1.59 -7.11 -23.72
C HIS A 142 2.83 -6.49 -23.05
N PHE A 143 3.35 -7.15 -22.01
CA PHE A 143 4.37 -6.57 -21.13
C PHE A 143 5.56 -7.51 -20.85
N SER A 144 5.49 -8.77 -21.29
CA SER A 144 6.53 -9.77 -21.14
C SER A 144 6.64 -10.59 -22.42
N ASP A 145 7.66 -11.43 -22.52
CA ASP A 145 7.65 -12.48 -23.52
C ASP A 145 6.54 -13.51 -23.22
N SER A 146 6.15 -14.27 -24.25
CA SER A 146 5.11 -15.31 -24.13
C SER A 146 5.64 -16.65 -23.61
N SER A 147 6.82 -16.67 -22.99
CA SER A 147 7.43 -17.89 -22.48
C SER A 147 6.71 -18.39 -21.21
N PRO A 148 6.60 -19.71 -21.01
CA PRO A 148 6.00 -20.25 -19.80
C PRO A 148 6.89 -19.96 -18.59
N SER A 149 6.29 -19.51 -17.49
CA SER A 149 6.99 -19.22 -16.25
C SER A 149 6.18 -19.69 -15.04
N SER A 150 6.88 -20.14 -14.00
CA SER A 150 6.31 -20.49 -12.70
C SER A 150 6.00 -19.24 -11.85
N ASP A 151 6.58 -18.08 -12.17
CA ASP A 151 6.26 -16.81 -11.50
C ASP A 151 4.82 -16.39 -11.85
N PRO A 152 3.89 -16.30 -10.86
CA PRO A 152 2.52 -15.86 -11.10
C PRO A 152 2.44 -14.44 -11.69
N LEU A 153 3.49 -13.63 -11.53
CA LEU A 153 3.58 -12.26 -12.03
C LEU A 153 4.41 -12.11 -13.30
N HIS A 154 4.90 -13.19 -13.93
CA HIS A 154 5.81 -13.11 -15.08
C HIS A 154 5.33 -12.12 -16.16
N LYS A 155 4.01 -12.10 -16.42
CA LYS A 155 3.38 -11.23 -17.41
C LYS A 155 3.54 -9.74 -17.14
N ILE A 156 3.85 -9.33 -15.91
CA ILE A 156 4.00 -7.93 -15.53
C ILE A 156 5.32 -7.66 -14.81
N ARG A 157 6.09 -8.70 -14.47
CA ARG A 157 7.24 -8.64 -13.54
C ARG A 157 8.25 -7.59 -13.95
N ASN A 158 8.64 -7.58 -15.22
CA ASN A 158 9.63 -6.64 -15.75
C ASN A 158 9.18 -5.19 -15.59
N ILE A 159 7.92 -4.89 -15.94
CA ILE A 159 7.36 -3.55 -15.85
C ILE A 159 7.14 -3.15 -14.39
N LEU A 160 6.63 -4.05 -13.56
CA LEU A 160 6.45 -3.84 -12.13
C LEU A 160 7.78 -3.46 -11.46
N ASN A 161 8.82 -4.28 -11.63
CA ASN A 161 10.14 -4.03 -11.05
C ASN A 161 10.72 -2.69 -11.51
N SER A 162 10.53 -2.33 -12.79
CA SER A 162 10.96 -1.03 -13.32
C SER A 162 10.25 0.15 -12.65
N ILE A 163 8.94 0.03 -12.38
CA ILE A 163 8.16 1.08 -11.71
C ILE A 163 8.58 1.18 -10.24
N LEU A 164 8.71 0.06 -9.52
CA LEU A 164 9.09 0.06 -8.10
C LEU A 164 10.50 0.62 -7.89
N LYS A 165 11.44 0.28 -8.79
CA LYS A 165 12.77 0.89 -8.80
C LYS A 165 12.71 2.40 -8.99
N SER A 166 11.76 2.88 -9.79
CA SER A 166 11.57 4.32 -10.01
C SER A 166 11.01 5.02 -8.78
N PHE A 167 10.11 4.37 -8.02
CA PHE A 167 9.55 4.94 -6.79
C PHE A 167 10.63 5.33 -5.77
N SER A 168 11.51 4.38 -5.44
CA SER A 168 12.62 4.61 -4.49
C SER A 168 13.73 5.50 -5.03
N HIS A 169 13.89 5.57 -6.36
CA HIS A 169 14.90 6.43 -6.98
C HIS A 169 14.46 7.90 -7.02
N VAL A 170 13.19 8.17 -7.35
CA VAL A 170 12.67 9.54 -7.55
C VAL A 170 12.50 10.29 -6.23
N PHE A 171 12.19 9.60 -5.14
CA PHE A 171 11.86 10.25 -3.88
C PHE A 171 12.36 9.40 -2.70
N TYR A 172 13.01 10.04 -1.74
CA TYR A 172 13.39 9.42 -0.47
C TYR A 172 12.43 9.87 0.63
N PRO A 173 11.92 8.95 1.46
CA PRO A 173 10.89 9.27 2.44
C PRO A 173 11.37 10.29 3.47
N HIS A 174 10.40 11.00 4.04
CA HIS A 174 10.59 11.72 5.29
C HIS A 174 10.62 10.72 6.46
N LYS A 175 10.69 11.25 7.67
CA LYS A 175 10.92 10.47 8.89
C LYS A 175 9.94 9.30 9.04
N ASP A 176 8.66 9.58 8.97
CA ASP A 176 7.61 8.63 9.36
C ASP A 176 7.13 7.78 8.16
N LEU A 177 7.20 6.46 8.31
CA LEU A 177 6.77 5.48 7.32
C LEU A 177 5.52 4.72 7.78
N CYS A 178 4.69 4.26 6.85
CA CYS A 178 3.57 3.38 7.18
C CYS A 178 3.42 2.20 6.22
N ILE A 179 2.99 1.07 6.74
CA ILE A 179 2.69 -0.14 5.97
C ILE A 179 1.23 -0.53 6.16
N ASN A 180 0.55 -0.81 5.05
CA ASN A 180 -0.84 -1.28 5.07
C ASN A 180 -1.18 -2.04 3.77
N GLU A 181 -2.42 -2.52 3.71
CA GLU A 181 -2.92 -3.29 2.58
C GLU A 181 -3.88 -2.51 1.71
N SER A 182 -3.64 -2.59 0.41
CA SER A 182 -4.53 -2.10 -0.65
C SER A 182 -5.10 -3.26 -1.47
N ILE A 183 -6.23 -3.02 -2.14
CA ILE A 183 -6.84 -4.00 -3.03
C ILE A 183 -7.07 -3.36 -4.40
N LEU A 184 -6.38 -3.90 -5.40
CA LEU A 184 -6.66 -3.61 -6.80
C LEU A 184 -7.85 -4.47 -7.25
N LYS A 185 -9.00 -3.82 -7.49
CA LYS A 185 -10.24 -4.52 -7.86
C LYS A 185 -10.03 -5.35 -9.13
N TRP A 186 -10.34 -6.64 -9.03
CA TRP A 186 -10.28 -7.57 -10.16
C TRP A 186 -11.47 -8.52 -10.14
N LYS A 187 -12.23 -8.56 -11.23
CA LYS A 187 -13.39 -9.45 -11.38
C LYS A 187 -13.11 -10.70 -12.22
N GLY A 188 -12.00 -10.72 -12.96
CA GLY A 188 -11.63 -11.84 -13.83
C GLY A 188 -11.17 -13.10 -13.07
N ARG A 189 -10.81 -14.12 -13.85
CA ARG A 189 -10.13 -15.32 -13.36
C ARG A 189 -8.66 -14.99 -13.12
N LEU A 190 -8.18 -15.21 -11.91
CA LEU A 190 -6.80 -15.01 -11.50
C LEU A 190 -6.56 -15.87 -10.26
N SER A 191 -5.47 -16.65 -10.26
CA SER A 191 -5.20 -17.66 -9.23
C SER A 191 -5.03 -17.07 -7.83
N PHE A 192 -4.40 -15.89 -7.73
CA PHE A 192 -4.11 -15.23 -6.46
C PHE A 192 -5.10 -14.11 -6.09
N LYS A 193 -6.26 -14.04 -6.75
CA LYS A 193 -7.33 -13.11 -6.38
C LYS A 193 -7.80 -13.38 -4.95
N GLN A 194 -7.83 -12.34 -4.12
CA GLN A 194 -8.25 -12.40 -2.73
C GLN A 194 -9.69 -11.91 -2.56
N TYR A 195 -10.36 -12.50 -1.56
CA TYR A 195 -11.61 -11.98 -1.01
C TYR A 195 -11.35 -11.38 0.37
N ILE A 196 -11.56 -10.08 0.54
CA ILE A 196 -11.35 -9.37 1.79
C ILE A 196 -12.67 -8.72 2.19
N LEU A 197 -13.37 -9.36 3.14
CA LEU A 197 -14.71 -9.01 3.57
C LEU A 197 -14.82 -7.56 4.08
N SER A 198 -13.79 -7.09 4.78
CA SER A 198 -13.76 -5.78 5.43
C SER A 198 -13.62 -4.60 4.47
N LYS A 199 -13.22 -4.82 3.21
CA LYS A 199 -12.99 -3.74 2.24
C LYS A 199 -14.21 -3.56 1.34
N ARG A 200 -14.54 -2.31 1.00
CA ARG A 200 -15.67 -1.96 0.10
C ARG A 200 -15.61 -2.73 -1.23
N ARG A 201 -14.40 -2.91 -1.77
CA ARG A 201 -14.10 -3.70 -2.96
C ARG A 201 -13.57 -5.08 -2.52
N ARG A 202 -14.48 -6.01 -2.27
CA ARG A 202 -14.13 -7.29 -1.62
C ARG A 202 -13.27 -8.24 -2.47
N PHE A 203 -13.31 -8.14 -3.81
CA PHE A 203 -12.56 -9.03 -4.70
C PHE A 203 -11.48 -8.27 -5.47
N GLY A 204 -10.24 -8.73 -5.38
CA GLY A 204 -9.13 -8.13 -6.11
C GLY A 204 -7.77 -8.74 -5.83
N VAL A 205 -6.74 -8.09 -6.33
CA VAL A 205 -5.34 -8.40 -6.03
C VAL A 205 -4.96 -7.64 -4.76
N LYS A 206 -4.53 -8.37 -3.73
CA LYS A 206 -4.05 -7.77 -2.48
C LYS A 206 -2.63 -7.24 -2.69
N LEU A 207 -2.38 -6.01 -2.27
CA LEU A 207 -1.09 -5.36 -2.29
C LEU A 207 -0.70 -5.00 -0.85
N PHE A 208 0.55 -5.23 -0.48
CA PHE A 208 1.16 -4.63 0.69
C PHE A 208 1.90 -3.38 0.22
N VAL A 209 1.70 -2.23 0.86
CA VAL A 209 2.22 -0.95 0.37
C VAL A 209 2.97 -0.26 1.51
N LEU A 210 4.18 0.19 1.22
CA LEU A 210 4.97 1.07 2.09
C LEU A 210 4.82 2.51 1.57
N CYS A 211 4.43 3.42 2.45
CA CYS A 211 4.27 4.83 2.12
C CYS A 211 5.02 5.73 3.10
N ASP A 212 5.45 6.89 2.58
CA ASP A 212 5.80 8.05 3.38
C ASP A 212 4.53 8.67 4.00
N VAL A 213 4.54 8.92 5.30
CA VAL A 213 3.37 9.43 6.03
C VAL A 213 3.09 10.89 5.71
N LEU A 214 4.13 11.71 5.54
CA LEU A 214 3.98 13.15 5.35
C LEU A 214 3.32 13.49 4.01
N THR A 215 3.73 12.80 2.94
CA THR A 215 3.31 13.09 1.56
C THR A 215 2.31 12.08 1.02
N GLY A 216 2.19 10.90 1.64
CA GLY A 216 1.42 9.77 1.10
C GLY A 216 2.10 9.07 -0.08
N TYR A 217 3.35 9.42 -0.40
CA TYR A 217 4.09 8.85 -1.51
C TYR A 217 4.38 7.35 -1.29
N VAL A 218 4.13 6.53 -2.31
CA VAL A 218 4.38 5.09 -2.27
C VAL A 218 5.87 4.83 -2.51
N GLN A 219 6.54 4.25 -1.52
CA GLN A 219 7.95 3.89 -1.62
C GLN A 219 8.16 2.54 -2.29
N ASP A 220 7.32 1.58 -1.94
CA ASP A 220 7.40 0.22 -2.47
C ASP A 220 6.06 -0.51 -2.26
N LEU A 221 5.88 -1.62 -2.98
CA LEU A 221 4.76 -2.52 -2.77
C LEU A 221 5.10 -3.97 -3.11
N ILE A 222 4.40 -4.89 -2.46
CA ILE A 222 4.46 -6.33 -2.74
C ILE A 222 3.09 -6.80 -3.19
N VAL A 223 3.04 -7.47 -4.34
CA VAL A 223 1.83 -8.13 -4.82
C VAL A 223 1.70 -9.48 -4.13
N TYR A 224 0.60 -9.69 -3.40
CA TYR A 224 0.36 -10.96 -2.74
C TYR A 224 -0.08 -12.03 -3.73
N THR A 225 0.72 -13.08 -3.88
CA THR A 225 0.49 -14.22 -4.80
C THR A 225 0.25 -15.54 -4.07
N GLY A 226 -0.02 -15.50 -2.77
CA GLY A 226 -0.15 -16.70 -1.94
C GLY A 226 1.20 -17.22 -1.46
N SER A 227 1.45 -18.53 -1.60
CA SER A 227 2.72 -19.16 -1.20
C SER A 227 3.92 -18.72 -2.03
N SER A 228 3.68 -18.22 -3.25
CA SER A 228 4.72 -17.71 -4.17
C SER A 228 4.96 -16.21 -4.00
N THR A 229 4.53 -15.62 -2.88
CA THR A 229 4.75 -14.19 -2.63
C THR A 229 6.24 -13.93 -2.47
N ASP A 230 6.73 -12.93 -3.19
CA ASP A 230 8.14 -12.54 -3.23
C ASP A 230 8.50 -11.75 -1.96
N ILE A 231 8.81 -12.49 -0.89
CA ILE A 231 9.23 -11.95 0.41
C ILE A 231 10.48 -12.65 0.88
N LEU A 232 11.34 -11.91 1.58
CA LEU A 232 12.50 -12.48 2.23
C LEU A 232 12.03 -13.36 3.40
N PRO A 233 12.49 -14.62 3.52
CA PRO A 233 12.19 -15.44 4.66
C PRO A 233 12.84 -14.81 5.91
N PHE A 234 12.07 -14.69 6.98
CA PHE A 234 12.59 -14.22 8.26
C PHE A 234 12.14 -15.14 9.38
N ASP A 235 13.12 -15.78 10.01
CA ASP A 235 12.87 -16.73 11.09
C ASP A 235 12.24 -16.02 12.29
N GLY A 236 11.18 -16.63 12.85
CA GLY A 236 10.53 -16.15 14.07
C GLY A 236 9.49 -15.03 13.92
N ALA A 237 9.50 -14.23 12.86
CA ALA A 237 8.52 -13.14 12.68
C ALA A 237 7.24 -13.55 11.90
N GLY A 238 7.28 -14.71 11.24
CA GLY A 238 6.19 -15.23 10.42
C GLY A 238 5.89 -14.38 9.18
N MET A 239 4.87 -14.75 8.40
CA MET A 239 4.55 -14.10 7.11
C MET A 239 4.34 -12.59 7.23
N SER A 240 3.64 -12.12 8.27
CA SER A 240 3.35 -10.70 8.42
C SER A 240 4.59 -9.88 8.75
N GLY A 241 5.51 -10.44 9.55
CA GLY A 241 6.80 -9.80 9.83
C GLY A 241 7.74 -9.83 8.62
N ALA A 242 7.79 -10.95 7.90
CA ALA A 242 8.57 -11.07 6.67
C ALA A 242 8.18 -10.03 5.61
N VAL A 243 6.89 -9.74 5.45
CA VAL A 243 6.40 -8.64 4.59
C VAL A 243 6.95 -7.28 5.02
N VAL A 244 6.88 -6.96 6.32
CA VAL A 244 7.35 -5.69 6.87
C VAL A 244 8.85 -5.53 6.64
N LEU A 245 9.63 -6.56 6.97
CA LEU A 245 11.08 -6.53 6.82
C LEU A 245 11.52 -6.48 5.36
N THR A 246 10.79 -7.14 4.45
CA THR A 246 11.04 -7.05 3.01
C THR A 246 10.84 -5.62 2.50
N LEU A 247 9.70 -4.99 2.82
CA LEU A 247 9.42 -3.61 2.39
C LEU A 247 10.40 -2.60 3.02
N LEU A 248 10.80 -2.81 4.27
CA LEU A 248 11.69 -1.90 4.98
C LEU A 248 13.16 -2.14 4.69
N GLN A 249 13.55 -3.19 3.95
CA GLN A 249 14.96 -3.53 3.75
C GLN A 249 15.85 -2.32 3.38
N PRO A 250 15.44 -1.41 2.47
CA PRO A 250 16.24 -0.23 2.12
C PRO A 250 16.24 0.88 3.19
N TYR A 251 15.40 0.79 4.21
CA TYR A 251 15.10 1.81 5.23
C TYR A 251 15.43 1.36 6.66
N LEU A 252 15.78 0.08 6.87
CA LEU A 252 16.32 -0.43 8.13
C LEU A 252 17.64 0.28 8.47
N ASN A 253 17.90 0.45 9.76
CA ASN A 253 19.10 1.11 10.30
C ASN A 253 19.24 2.60 9.92
N LYS A 254 18.13 3.26 9.58
CA LYS A 254 18.12 4.69 9.21
C LYS A 254 17.30 5.57 10.15
N GLY A 255 16.78 5.00 11.24
CA GLY A 255 16.00 5.75 12.22
C GLY A 255 14.58 6.12 11.80
N HIS A 256 14.04 5.49 10.75
CA HIS A 256 12.63 5.63 10.42
C HIS A 256 11.75 4.94 11.47
N PRO A 257 10.79 5.64 12.09
CA PRO A 257 9.65 4.99 12.71
C PRO A 257 8.68 4.45 11.65
N VAL A 258 8.21 3.21 11.83
CA VAL A 258 7.17 2.60 11.00
C VAL A 258 5.85 2.41 11.75
N PHE A 259 4.75 2.79 11.11
CA PHE A 259 3.39 2.61 11.59
C PHE A 259 2.69 1.48 10.85
N MET A 260 2.04 0.59 11.59
CA MET A 260 1.38 -0.58 11.00
C MET A 260 0.14 -1.02 11.78
N ASP A 261 -0.69 -1.84 11.14
CA ASP A 261 -1.91 -2.36 11.76
C ASP A 261 -1.66 -3.60 12.65
N ASN A 262 -2.75 -4.18 13.15
CA ASN A 262 -2.67 -5.35 14.02
C ASN A 262 -2.37 -6.67 13.31
N TRP A 263 -2.50 -6.75 11.99
CA TRP A 263 -2.14 -7.93 11.22
C TRP A 263 -0.63 -8.06 11.09
N TYR A 264 0.11 -6.95 11.12
CA TYR A 264 1.57 -6.95 11.13
C TYR A 264 2.19 -7.09 12.53
N SER A 265 1.63 -6.37 13.50
CA SER A 265 2.28 -6.16 14.80
C SER A 265 2.45 -7.45 15.61
N SER A 266 3.68 -7.70 16.07
CA SER A 266 4.04 -8.78 17.00
C SER A 266 5.29 -8.42 17.82
N PRO A 267 5.46 -8.99 19.04
CA PRO A 267 6.66 -8.76 19.85
C PRO A 267 7.96 -9.08 19.11
N ALA A 268 8.04 -10.24 18.45
CA ALA A 268 9.24 -10.67 17.73
C ALA A 268 9.62 -9.70 16.60
N LEU A 269 8.65 -9.21 15.83
CA LEU A 269 8.89 -8.21 14.79
C LEU A 269 9.40 -6.90 15.38
N PHE A 270 8.80 -6.43 16.47
CA PHE A 270 9.15 -5.14 17.06
C PHE A 270 10.55 -5.17 17.68
N GLN A 271 10.94 -6.31 18.28
CA GLN A 271 12.33 -6.50 18.72
C GLN A 271 13.29 -6.45 17.53
N CYS A 272 13.02 -7.20 16.46
CA CYS A 272 13.86 -7.19 15.27
C CYS A 272 14.01 -5.78 14.66
N LEU A 273 12.94 -4.98 14.62
CA LEU A 273 12.99 -3.59 14.14
C LEU A 273 13.84 -2.72 15.06
N LEU A 274 13.73 -2.89 16.38
CA LEU A 274 14.55 -2.19 17.36
C LEU A 274 16.04 -2.53 17.19
N ASP A 275 16.38 -3.81 17.03
CA ASP A 275 17.73 -4.29 16.77
C ASP A 275 18.31 -3.69 15.48
N ASN A 276 17.44 -3.35 14.51
CA ASN A 276 17.78 -2.68 13.26
C ASN A 276 17.56 -1.16 13.32
N GLN A 277 17.68 -0.53 14.49
CA GLN A 277 17.54 0.91 14.71
C GLN A 277 16.33 1.50 13.95
N THR A 278 15.18 0.82 14.06
CA THR A 278 13.95 1.17 13.36
C THR A 278 12.83 1.22 14.39
N GLY A 279 12.26 2.41 14.57
CA GLY A 279 11.12 2.59 15.46
C GLY A 279 9.89 1.89 14.92
N ALA A 280 8.99 1.44 15.78
CA ALA A 280 7.76 0.76 15.37
C ALA A 280 6.60 1.08 16.30
N CYS A 281 5.42 1.27 15.70
CA CYS A 281 4.18 1.54 16.43
C CYS A 281 2.99 0.91 15.71
N GLY A 282 2.14 0.20 16.45
CA GLY A 282 0.96 -0.44 15.87
C GLY A 282 -0.02 -0.95 16.90
N THR A 283 -1.22 -1.30 16.46
CA THR A 283 -2.16 -2.03 17.32
C THR A 283 -1.77 -3.51 17.35
N VAL A 284 -2.03 -4.24 18.43
CA VAL A 284 -1.70 -5.67 18.54
C VAL A 284 -2.92 -6.46 19.02
N ARG A 285 -3.06 -7.68 18.47
CA ARG A 285 -4.11 -8.60 18.89
C ARG A 285 -3.75 -9.24 20.22
N PRO A 286 -4.69 -9.37 21.17
CA PRO A 286 -4.43 -10.04 22.46
C PRO A 286 -3.97 -11.50 22.31
N THR A 287 -4.38 -12.15 21.21
CA THR A 287 -4.06 -13.54 20.90
C THR A 287 -2.74 -13.73 20.15
N ARG A 288 -1.97 -12.66 19.92
CA ARG A 288 -0.70 -12.74 19.20
C ARG A 288 0.33 -13.47 20.07
N LYS A 289 1.09 -14.40 19.47
CA LYS A 289 2.20 -15.10 20.14
C LYS A 289 3.16 -14.10 20.80
N GLY A 290 3.57 -14.41 22.03
CA GLY A 290 4.44 -13.57 22.84
C GLY A 290 3.68 -12.64 23.77
N ILE A 291 2.49 -12.15 23.41
CA ILE A 291 1.71 -11.22 24.25
C ILE A 291 1.26 -11.90 25.55
N PRO A 292 1.40 -11.26 26.73
CA PRO A 292 0.96 -11.85 27.99
C PRO A 292 -0.57 -11.89 28.05
N GLN A 293 -1.11 -12.88 28.77
CA GLN A 293 -2.54 -12.93 29.01
C GLN A 293 -2.93 -11.84 30.03
N PHE A 294 -3.63 -10.82 29.56
CA PHE A 294 -4.20 -9.81 30.45
C PHE A 294 -5.47 -10.36 31.10
N GLU A 295 -5.53 -10.36 32.43
CA GLU A 295 -6.75 -10.68 33.15
C GLU A 295 -7.87 -9.69 32.78
N LYS A 296 -9.02 -10.21 32.37
CA LYS A 296 -10.23 -9.41 32.18
C LYS A 296 -10.76 -8.96 33.56
N LYS A 297 -10.31 -7.82 34.09
CA LYS A 297 -10.95 -7.23 35.28
C LYS A 297 -12.41 -6.87 34.94
N LYS A 298 -13.37 -7.50 35.62
CA LYS A 298 -14.77 -7.06 35.66
C LYS A 298 -14.84 -5.83 36.57
N TRP A 299 -15.22 -4.67 36.04
CA TRP A 299 -15.51 -3.52 36.89
C TRP A 299 -16.89 -3.72 37.52
N ALA A 300 -16.95 -3.92 38.84
CA ALA A 300 -18.18 -3.86 39.60
C ALA A 300 -18.64 -2.40 39.65
N GLY A 301 -19.85 -2.14 39.18
CA GLY A 301 -20.40 -0.79 39.09
C GLY A 301 -20.67 -0.20 40.47
N GLU A 302 -19.97 0.88 40.81
CA GLU A 302 -20.52 1.90 41.69
C GLU A 302 -21.00 3.07 40.83
N SER A 303 -22.29 3.34 40.99
CA SER A 303 -23.05 4.30 40.21
C SER A 303 -22.87 5.70 40.77
N LEU A 304 -22.13 6.56 40.08
CA LEU A 304 -22.34 8.00 40.21
C LEU A 304 -23.39 8.41 39.20
N LYS A 305 -24.60 8.71 39.71
CA LYS A 305 -25.74 9.09 38.90
C LYS A 305 -25.52 10.42 38.17
N PRO A 306 -26.08 10.59 36.97
CA PRO A 306 -25.61 11.59 36.01
C PRO A 306 -26.67 12.67 35.74
N ASN A 307 -26.26 13.93 35.57
CA ASN A 307 -27.10 14.91 34.87
C ASN A 307 -26.97 14.65 33.36
N ILE A 308 -27.83 13.78 32.85
CA ILE A 308 -27.93 13.33 31.45
C ILE A 308 -28.81 14.29 30.64
N GLN A 309 -28.29 14.81 29.52
CA GLN A 309 -29.06 14.80 28.26
C GLN A 309 -28.66 13.54 27.49
N ARG A 310 -29.67 12.74 27.13
CA ARG A 310 -29.56 11.36 26.64
C ARG A 310 -28.91 11.31 25.26
N ILE A 311 -27.83 10.53 25.13
CA ILE A 311 -27.61 9.69 23.95
C ILE A 311 -27.24 8.28 24.44
N SER A 312 -27.93 7.29 23.88
CA SER A 312 -27.96 5.88 24.26
C SER A 312 -26.57 5.24 24.35
N GLN A 313 -26.21 4.81 25.55
CA GLN A 313 -25.08 3.93 25.83
C GLN A 313 -25.52 2.45 25.73
N SER A 314 -24.73 1.62 25.07
CA SER A 314 -24.70 0.17 25.34
C SER A 314 -23.26 -0.30 25.64
N LYS A 315 -23.02 -0.36 26.96
CA LYS A 315 -22.11 -1.20 27.76
C LYS A 315 -20.77 -1.69 27.17
N THR A 316 -19.74 -1.13 27.79
CA THR A 316 -18.28 -1.34 27.82
C THR A 316 -17.80 -2.72 28.32
N ASN A 317 -16.51 -3.01 28.05
CA ASN A 317 -15.52 -3.44 29.05
C ASN A 317 -14.09 -3.34 28.48
N PHE A 318 -13.32 -2.29 28.83
CA PHE A 318 -11.85 -2.26 28.65
C PHE A 318 -11.16 -1.49 29.79
N THR A 319 -10.11 -2.09 30.35
CA THR A 319 -9.11 -1.42 31.19
C THR A 319 -8.26 -0.50 30.30
N THR A 320 -7.99 0.72 30.77
CA THR A 320 -7.14 1.73 30.10
C THR A 320 -5.80 1.91 30.86
N LEU A 321 -4.67 2.05 30.16
CA LEU A 321 -3.26 2.30 30.53
C LEU A 321 -2.83 3.29 29.44
N LEU A 322 -3.35 4.49 29.62
CA LEU A 322 -2.77 5.73 29.12
C LEU A 322 -2.08 6.30 30.36
N SER A 323 -0.79 6.63 30.29
CA SER A 323 -0.21 7.53 31.29
C SER A 323 -0.44 8.99 30.84
N TYR A 324 -1.67 9.44 31.11
CA TYR A 324 -2.21 10.82 31.13
C TYR A 324 -2.67 11.49 29.80
N PRO A 325 -3.58 12.51 29.86
CA PRO A 325 -4.68 12.70 28.91
C PRO A 325 -4.35 13.65 27.76
N CYS A 326 -4.84 13.33 26.57
CA CYS A 326 -4.87 14.27 25.45
C CYS A 326 -6.24 14.97 25.42
N LEU A 327 -6.30 16.21 25.91
CA LEU A 327 -7.36 17.16 25.58
C LEU A 327 -7.19 17.55 24.11
N GLY A 328 -7.97 16.94 23.22
CA GLY A 328 -8.26 17.55 21.93
C GLY A 328 -9.19 18.72 22.15
N LYS A 329 -8.80 19.93 21.71
CA LYS A 329 -9.79 20.95 21.35
C LYS A 329 -10.77 20.26 20.39
N ASP A 330 -12.05 20.29 20.76
CA ASP A 330 -13.21 19.69 20.08
C ASP A 330 -13.69 18.29 20.53
N GLY A 331 -13.30 17.83 21.72
CA GLY A 331 -14.21 17.09 22.61
C GLY A 331 -14.86 15.79 22.10
N ARG A 332 -14.29 15.08 21.12
CA ARG A 332 -14.78 13.74 20.70
C ARG A 332 -13.61 12.75 20.58
N SER A 333 -13.50 11.82 21.54
CA SER A 333 -12.60 10.67 21.44
C SER A 333 -13.32 9.48 20.81
N CYS A 334 -12.84 9.05 19.65
CA CYS A 334 -13.34 7.88 18.93
C CYS A 334 -12.41 6.68 19.19
N TYR A 335 -12.55 6.00 20.32
CA TYR A 335 -11.89 4.69 20.55
C TYR A 335 -12.94 3.61 20.81
N SER A 336 -13.44 3.01 19.73
CA SER A 336 -14.22 1.77 19.78
C SER A 336 -13.44 0.65 19.08
N SER A 337 -12.43 0.09 19.73
CA SER A 337 -11.94 -1.24 19.33
C SER A 337 -11.28 -1.92 20.51
N GLY A 338 -11.54 -3.22 20.67
CA GLY A 338 -10.96 -4.05 21.73
C GLY A 338 -9.51 -4.46 21.48
N LEU A 339 -8.70 -3.54 20.97
CA LEU A 339 -7.34 -3.78 20.51
C LEU A 339 -6.35 -3.04 21.42
N PHE A 340 -5.20 -3.67 21.69
CA PHE A 340 -4.09 -3.07 22.43
C PHE A 340 -3.14 -2.33 21.48
N MET A 341 -2.28 -1.46 21.99
CA MET A 341 -1.27 -0.76 21.21
C MET A 341 0.13 -1.16 21.69
N LEU A 342 1.00 -1.50 20.74
CA LEU A 342 2.39 -1.89 20.91
C LEU A 342 3.26 -0.77 20.34
N SER A 343 4.27 -0.33 21.09
CA SER A 343 5.27 0.64 20.64
C SER A 343 6.64 0.30 21.21
N VAL A 344 7.69 0.54 20.43
CA VAL A 344 9.08 0.50 20.90
C VAL A 344 9.58 1.86 21.39
N ASP A 345 8.85 2.97 21.17
CA ASP A 345 9.24 4.32 21.64
C ASP A 345 8.02 5.13 22.12
N ARG A 346 8.14 5.75 23.29
CA ARG A 346 7.09 6.61 23.87
C ARG A 346 6.94 7.94 23.12
N HIS A 347 8.01 8.48 22.54
CA HIS A 347 7.97 9.72 21.78
C HIS A 347 7.29 9.54 20.42
N ILE A 348 7.50 8.38 19.76
CA ILE A 348 6.77 8.01 18.54
C ILE A 348 5.26 8.08 18.79
N VAL A 349 4.81 7.53 19.91
CA VAL A 349 3.40 7.51 20.28
C VAL A 349 2.87 8.92 20.51
N HIS A 350 3.57 9.72 21.32
CA HIS A 350 3.11 11.07 21.65
C HIS A 350 3.00 11.98 20.41
N ASN A 351 3.98 11.91 19.52
CA ASN A 351 4.08 12.84 18.39
C ASN A 351 3.25 12.42 17.17
N ASN A 352 3.02 11.10 16.98
CA ASN A 352 2.47 10.57 15.73
C ASN A 352 1.09 9.91 15.83
N ILE A 353 0.42 9.89 16.97
CA ILE A 353 -0.98 9.43 17.02
C ILE A 353 -1.89 10.22 16.04
N PRO A 354 -1.80 11.57 15.94
CA PRO A 354 -2.62 12.32 14.98
C PRO A 354 -2.31 11.96 13.52
N SER A 355 -1.03 11.82 13.17
CA SER A 355 -0.59 11.46 11.82
C SER A 355 -0.95 10.01 11.47
N PHE A 356 -0.89 9.08 12.44
CA PHE A 356 -1.36 7.71 12.29
C PHE A 356 -2.86 7.64 11.98
N VAL A 357 -3.69 8.43 12.68
CA VAL A 357 -5.14 8.52 12.40
C VAL A 357 -5.38 9.14 11.03
N SER A 358 -4.66 10.21 10.67
CA SER A 358 -4.77 10.82 9.33
C SER A 358 -4.33 9.87 8.21
N ALA A 359 -3.24 9.11 8.38
CA ALA A 359 -2.79 8.10 7.42
C ALA A 359 -3.81 6.96 7.27
N LEU A 360 -4.42 6.52 8.37
CA LEU A 360 -5.51 5.53 8.34
C LEU A 360 -6.75 6.08 7.60
N CYS A 361 -7.08 7.36 7.81
CA CYS A 361 -8.16 8.04 7.10
C CYS A 361 -7.85 8.21 5.60
N MET A 362 -6.62 8.55 5.20
CA MET A 362 -6.22 8.63 3.79
C MET A 362 -6.27 7.26 3.11
N MET A 363 -5.93 6.17 3.82
CA MET A 363 -5.94 4.82 3.24
C MET A 363 -7.33 4.16 3.18
N LEU A 364 -8.31 4.69 3.92
CA LEU A 364 -9.69 4.21 3.90
C LEU A 364 -10.66 5.17 3.20
N GLY A 365 -10.23 6.41 2.93
CA GLY A 365 -10.95 7.44 2.20
C GLY A 365 -10.82 7.30 0.68
N SER A 366 -11.46 6.27 0.10
CA SER A 366 -11.81 6.23 -1.34
C SER A 366 -13.01 5.31 -1.62
#